data_AF-A0A847YK83-F1
#
_entry.id   AF-A0A847YK83-F1
#
_cell.length_a   1.000
_cell.length_b   1.000
_cell.length_c   1.000
_cell.angle_alpha   90.00
_cell.angle_beta   90.00
_cell.angle_gamma   90.00
#
_symmetry.space_group_name_H-M   'P 1'
#
loop_
_entity.id
_entity.type
_entity.pdbx_description
1 polymer ?
#
loop_
_entity_poly.entity_id
_entity_poly.type
_entity_poly.pdbx_seq_one_letter_code
_entity_poly.pdbx_strand_id
1 'polypeptide(L)'
;MMKLANIFLLAVAILLLGVGLGEAQAAPANRYAVAGIENAAEFETAFAELQKAVAANDRSRVADFVLYPLRVNGWWDELKGKGTFMFATKPEFLDNYDDIMTPQVRAAIVQQKVANLFVNWQGVMVGNGEAWLSVSAKDPKRYGLSAINLGIEK
;
A
#
# COMPACT_ATOMS: atom_id res chain seq x y z
N MET A 1 70.60 -14.01 -51.41
CA MET A 1 71.68 -13.75 -50.44
C MET A 1 71.06 -13.65 -49.05
N MET A 2 71.39 -14.59 -48.18
CA MET A 2 70.92 -14.71 -46.80
C MET A 2 71.88 -13.92 -45.90
N LYS A 3 71.36 -13.16 -44.92
CA LYS A 3 72.06 -12.87 -43.65
C LYS A 3 71.06 -12.48 -42.56
N LEU A 4 71.26 -13.13 -41.41
CA LEU A 4 70.48 -13.10 -40.18
C LEU A 4 70.56 -11.75 -39.46
N ALA A 5 69.59 -11.43 -38.59
CA ALA A 5 69.73 -11.59 -37.13
C ALA A 5 68.68 -10.83 -36.29
N ASN A 6 68.40 -11.44 -35.13
CA ASN A 6 67.91 -10.88 -33.85
C ASN A 6 66.40 -10.82 -33.54
N ILE A 7 66.02 -11.91 -32.87
CA ILE A 7 64.99 -12.13 -31.86
C ILE A 7 64.98 -11.03 -30.78
N PHE A 8 63.81 -10.49 -30.45
CA PHE A 8 63.38 -10.27 -29.07
C PHE A 8 61.85 -10.41 -28.98
N LEU A 9 61.40 -11.38 -28.19
CA LEU A 9 60.02 -11.53 -27.75
C LEU A 9 59.61 -10.30 -26.94
N LEU A 10 58.42 -9.76 -27.21
CA LEU A 10 57.51 -9.39 -26.14
C LEU A 10 56.07 -9.54 -26.63
N ALA A 11 55.47 -10.69 -26.34
CA ALA A 11 54.03 -10.88 -26.44
C ALA A 11 53.38 -10.11 -25.29
N VAL A 12 52.77 -8.96 -25.57
CA VAL A 12 51.85 -8.32 -24.62
C VAL A 12 50.44 -8.78 -25.01
N ALA A 13 50.05 -9.93 -24.48
CA ALA A 13 48.66 -10.35 -24.44
C ALA A 13 47.94 -9.46 -23.41
N ILE A 14 47.27 -8.40 -23.87
CA ILE A 14 46.35 -7.64 -23.02
C ILE A 14 45.10 -8.51 -22.85
N LEU A 15 45.08 -9.28 -21.77
CA LEU A 15 43.86 -9.91 -21.27
C LEU A 15 42.98 -8.79 -20.72
N LEU A 16 42.03 -8.30 -21.52
CA LEU A 16 40.93 -7.46 -21.03
C LEU A 16 40.00 -8.37 -20.21
N LEU A 17 40.31 -8.54 -18.93
CA LEU A 17 39.37 -9.05 -17.94
C LEU A 17 38.23 -8.04 -17.85
N GLY A 18 37.08 -8.41 -18.42
CA GLY A 18 35.84 -7.68 -18.28
C GLY A 18 35.44 -7.64 -16.81
N VAL A 19 35.65 -6.51 -16.16
CA VAL A 19 35.04 -6.23 -14.87
C VAL A 19 33.65 -5.68 -15.17
N GLY A 20 32.68 -6.59 -15.29
CA GLY A 20 31.28 -6.20 -15.23
C GLY A 20 31.02 -5.65 -13.84
N LEU A 21 31.12 -4.34 -13.68
CA LEU A 21 30.53 -3.65 -12.55
C LEU A 21 29.02 -3.80 -12.73
N GLY A 22 28.44 -4.83 -12.11
CA GLY A 22 27.00 -4.90 -11.97
C GLY A 22 26.57 -3.64 -11.24
N GLU A 23 25.90 -2.73 -11.95
CA GLU A 23 25.21 -1.63 -11.31
C GLU A 23 24.25 -2.27 -10.31
N ALA A 24 24.48 -2.02 -9.02
CA ALA A 24 23.52 -2.38 -7.99
C ALA A 24 22.25 -1.59 -8.33
N GLN A 25 21.28 -2.27 -8.98
CA GLN A 25 19.98 -1.71 -9.26
C GLN A 25 19.44 -1.20 -7.93
N ALA A 26 19.32 0.12 -7.77
CA ALA A 26 18.78 0.71 -6.56
C ALA A 26 17.43 0.02 -6.29
N ALA A 27 17.24 -0.47 -5.06
CA ALA A 27 15.96 -1.02 -4.66
C ALA A 27 14.87 0.00 -5.05
N PRO A 28 13.79 -0.43 -5.72
CA PRO A 28 12.76 0.50 -6.16
C PRO A 28 12.33 1.35 -4.97
N ALA A 29 12.32 2.68 -5.17
CA ALA A 29 11.94 3.62 -4.13
C ALA A 29 10.59 3.21 -3.55
N ASN A 30 10.50 3.10 -2.22
CA ASN A 30 9.26 2.75 -1.56
C ASN A 30 8.17 3.78 -1.89
N ARG A 31 7.21 3.39 -2.74
CA ARG A 31 6.12 4.25 -3.22
C ARG A 31 5.20 4.77 -2.11
N TYR A 32 5.22 4.13 -0.94
CA TYR A 32 4.39 4.48 0.22
C TYR A 32 5.10 5.41 1.20
N ALA A 33 6.38 5.75 0.98
CA ALA A 33 7.16 6.56 1.91
C ALA A 33 6.54 7.94 2.20
N VAL A 34 5.90 8.57 1.20
CA VAL A 34 5.20 9.85 1.39
C VAL A 34 4.03 9.75 2.37
N ALA A 35 3.44 8.56 2.54
CA ALA A 35 2.38 8.27 3.50
C ALA A 35 2.92 7.84 4.88
N GLY A 36 4.24 7.91 5.11
CA GLY A 36 4.88 7.46 6.36
C GLY A 36 4.99 5.94 6.49
N ILE A 37 4.75 5.18 5.41
CA ILE A 37 4.86 3.72 5.41
C ILE A 37 6.28 3.34 4.96
N GLU A 38 7.08 2.83 5.87
CA GLU A 38 8.50 2.53 5.64
C GLU A 38 8.73 1.17 4.96
N ASN A 39 7.84 0.20 5.19
CA ASN A 39 7.94 -1.14 4.63
C ASN A 39 6.78 -1.43 3.65
N ALA A 40 7.08 -1.33 2.36
CA ALA A 40 6.12 -1.56 1.29
C ALA A 40 5.54 -2.99 1.31
N ALA A 41 6.39 -4.00 1.54
CA ALA A 41 5.97 -5.41 1.50
C ALA A 41 5.03 -5.77 2.65
N GLU A 42 5.30 -5.24 3.86
CA GLU A 42 4.40 -5.43 5.00
C GLU A 42 3.06 -4.74 4.79
N PHE A 43 3.06 -3.52 4.24
CA PHE A 43 1.83 -2.82 3.88
C PHE A 43 1.01 -3.59 2.84
N GLU A 44 1.64 -4.05 1.76
CA GLU A 44 0.94 -4.79 0.69
C GLU A 44 0.40 -6.13 1.20
N THR A 45 1.11 -6.79 2.12
CA THR A 45 0.63 -7.98 2.81
C THR A 45 -0.62 -7.67 3.65
N ALA A 46 -0.57 -6.63 4.48
CA ALA A 46 -1.71 -6.20 5.29
C ALA A 46 -2.91 -5.81 4.42
N PHE A 47 -2.67 -5.11 3.30
CA PHE A 47 -3.73 -4.76 2.36
C PHE A 47 -4.36 -6.00 1.72
N ALA A 48 -3.56 -6.98 1.28
CA ALA A 48 -4.08 -8.22 0.72
C ALA A 48 -4.90 -9.03 1.74
N GLU A 49 -4.50 -9.04 3.01
CA GLU A 49 -5.29 -9.67 4.08
C GLU A 49 -6.60 -8.94 4.36
N LEU A 50 -6.59 -7.60 4.34
CA LEU A 50 -7.82 -6.80 4.42
C LEU A 50 -8.76 -7.14 3.26
N GLN A 51 -8.24 -7.23 2.03
CA GLN A 51 -9.05 -7.60 0.87
C GLN A 51 -9.72 -8.97 1.05
N LYS A 52 -8.98 -9.96 1.57
CA LYS A 52 -9.54 -11.29 1.88
C LYS A 52 -10.62 -11.22 2.94
N ALA A 53 -10.40 -10.49 4.03
CA ALA A 53 -11.38 -10.34 5.10
C ALA A 53 -12.68 -9.67 4.61
N VAL A 54 -12.55 -8.61 3.80
CA VAL A 54 -13.71 -7.92 3.21
C VAL A 54 -14.44 -8.83 2.21
N ALA A 55 -13.72 -9.56 1.35
CA ALA A 55 -14.30 -10.49 0.39
C ALA A 55 -15.06 -11.64 1.07
N ALA A 56 -14.57 -12.12 2.22
CA ALA A 56 -15.23 -13.15 3.02
C ALA A 56 -16.37 -12.60 3.91
N ASN A 57 -16.58 -11.28 3.94
CA ASN A 57 -17.46 -10.61 4.88
C ASN A 57 -17.15 -10.95 6.36
N ASP A 58 -15.86 -11.17 6.68
CA ASP A 58 -15.40 -11.43 8.04
C ASP A 58 -15.31 -10.12 8.82
N ARG A 59 -16.45 -9.71 9.40
CA ARG A 59 -16.60 -8.42 10.09
C ARG A 59 -15.58 -8.23 11.21
N SER A 60 -15.34 -9.28 12.00
CA SER A 60 -14.39 -9.20 13.12
C SER A 60 -12.96 -8.98 12.63
N ARG A 61 -12.56 -9.70 11.57
CA ARG A 61 -11.22 -9.54 11.00
C ARG A 61 -11.03 -8.20 10.28
N VAL A 62 -12.07 -7.68 9.62
CA VAL A 62 -12.04 -6.32 9.05
C VAL A 62 -11.87 -5.29 10.17
N ALA A 63 -12.57 -5.43 11.29
CA ALA A 63 -12.43 -4.53 12.43
C ALA A 63 -11.01 -4.49 13.02
N ASP A 64 -10.24 -5.58 12.93
CA ASP A 64 -8.84 -5.60 13.37
C ASP A 64 -7.92 -4.73 12.51
N PHE A 65 -8.30 -4.54 11.24
CA PHE A 65 -7.64 -3.63 10.30
C PHE A 65 -8.07 -2.17 10.44
N VAL A 66 -8.96 -1.83 11.38
CA VAL A 66 -9.37 -0.44 11.57
C VAL A 66 -8.40 0.26 12.53
N LEU A 67 -7.91 1.42 12.10
CA LEU A 67 -7.15 2.34 12.93
C LEU A 67 -8.13 3.28 13.64
N TYR A 68 -8.49 2.91 14.86
CA TYR A 68 -9.42 3.70 15.67
C TYR A 68 -8.76 5.00 16.23
N PRO A 69 -9.51 6.12 16.25
CA PRO A 69 -10.89 6.28 15.79
C PRO A 69 -11.01 6.32 14.25
N LEU A 70 -11.98 5.60 13.69
CA LEU A 70 -12.24 5.57 12.24
C LEU A 70 -13.07 6.79 11.85
N ARG A 71 -12.59 7.56 10.87
CA ARG A 71 -13.34 8.66 10.28
C ARG A 71 -14.26 8.15 9.15
N VAL A 72 -15.54 8.42 9.24
CA VAL A 72 -16.50 8.10 8.17
C VAL A 72 -17.13 9.40 7.68
N ASN A 73 -17.03 9.67 6.38
CA ASN A 73 -17.66 10.86 5.77
C ASN A 73 -18.78 10.41 4.84
N GLY A 74 -19.91 11.13 4.86
CA GLY A 74 -21.00 10.84 3.94
C GLY A 74 -22.35 11.17 4.53
N TRP A 75 -23.40 10.67 3.89
CA TRP A 75 -24.77 10.75 4.40
C TRP A 75 -25.00 9.64 5.44
N TRP A 76 -25.62 9.97 6.56
CA TRP A 76 -26.01 9.00 7.57
C TRP A 76 -27.51 9.10 7.85
N ASP A 77 -28.23 7.99 7.67
CA ASP A 77 -29.69 7.99 7.66
C ASP A 77 -30.33 8.26 9.01
N GLU A 78 -29.69 7.85 10.10
CA GLU A 78 -30.17 8.13 11.46
C GLU A 78 -30.06 9.62 11.80
N LEU A 79 -29.07 10.30 11.22
CA LEU A 79 -28.79 11.72 11.45
C LEU A 79 -29.34 12.62 10.34
N LYS A 80 -29.98 12.03 9.32
CA LYS A 80 -30.64 12.72 8.18
C LYS A 80 -29.79 13.82 7.57
N GLY A 81 -28.47 13.59 7.47
CA GLY A 81 -27.54 14.62 7.04
C GLY A 81 -26.20 14.09 6.55
N LYS A 82 -25.51 14.93 5.79
CA LYS A 82 -24.11 14.73 5.41
C LYS A 82 -23.20 15.22 6.54
N GLY A 83 -22.19 14.44 6.89
CA GLY A 83 -21.25 14.80 7.94
C GLY A 83 -19.99 13.98 7.96
N THR A 84 -19.20 14.22 9.01
CA THR A 84 -18.06 13.42 9.41
C THR A 84 -18.38 12.80 10.77
N PHE A 85 -18.28 11.48 10.84
CA PHE A 85 -18.58 10.67 12.02
C PHE A 85 -17.30 9.95 12.45
N MET A 86 -17.10 9.82 13.76
CA MET A 86 -15.91 9.17 14.32
C MET A 86 -16.33 7.96 15.12
N PHE A 87 -15.93 6.77 14.65
CA PHE A 87 -16.16 5.52 15.35
C PHE A 87 -14.94 5.23 16.20
N ALA A 88 -15.06 5.36 17.51
CA ALA A 88 -13.93 5.35 18.43
C ALA A 88 -13.42 3.94 18.76
N THR A 89 -14.25 2.91 18.57
CA THR A 89 -13.95 1.57 19.06
C THR A 89 -14.37 0.46 18.10
N LYS A 90 -13.78 -0.73 18.30
CA LYS A 90 -14.15 -1.95 17.57
C LYS A 90 -15.63 -2.32 17.69
N PRO A 91 -16.24 -2.33 18.90
CA PRO A 91 -17.68 -2.55 19.04
C PRO A 91 -18.52 -1.56 18.23
N GLU A 92 -18.23 -0.27 18.33
CA GLU A 92 -19.00 0.78 17.63
C GLU A 92 -18.95 0.62 16.10
N PHE A 93 -17.78 0.26 15.56
CA PHE A 93 -17.65 -0.07 14.13
C PHE A 93 -18.43 -1.34 13.75
N LEU A 94 -18.42 -2.37 14.59
CA LEU A 94 -19.13 -3.62 14.31
C LEU A 94 -20.65 -3.44 14.35
N ASP A 95 -21.15 -2.62 15.29
CA ASP A 95 -22.57 -2.30 15.41
C ASP A 95 -23.09 -1.56 14.17
N ASN A 96 -22.24 -0.78 13.51
CA ASN A 96 -22.56 0.02 12.32
C ASN A 96 -21.92 -0.54 11.04
N TYR A 97 -21.50 -1.81 11.04
CA TYR A 97 -20.65 -2.36 10.00
C TYR A 97 -21.27 -2.27 8.61
N ASP A 98 -22.56 -2.58 8.47
CA ASP A 98 -23.22 -2.62 7.16
C ASP A 98 -23.44 -1.22 6.57
N ASP A 99 -23.61 -0.21 7.43
CA ASP A 99 -23.73 1.21 7.03
C ASP A 99 -22.38 1.81 6.62
N ILE A 100 -21.28 1.35 7.23
CA ILE A 100 -19.92 1.81 6.91
C ILE A 100 -19.34 1.05 5.71
N MET A 101 -19.41 -0.28 5.75
CA MET A 101 -18.86 -1.18 4.74
C MET A 101 -19.91 -1.50 3.68
N THR A 102 -20.44 -0.46 3.04
CA THR A 102 -21.46 -0.57 1.98
C THR A 102 -20.98 -1.41 0.79
N PRO A 103 -21.88 -1.89 -0.10
CA PRO A 103 -21.46 -2.62 -1.30
C PRO A 103 -20.40 -1.89 -2.13
N GLN A 104 -20.52 -0.56 -2.26
CA GLN A 104 -19.54 0.26 -2.98
C GLN A 104 -18.17 0.24 -2.29
N VAL A 105 -18.12 0.46 -0.97
CA VAL A 105 -16.86 0.46 -0.19
C VAL A 105 -16.19 -0.91 -0.26
N ARG A 106 -16.96 -1.99 -0.08
CA ARG A 106 -16.42 -3.36 -0.17
C ARG A 106 -15.88 -3.66 -1.55
N ALA A 107 -16.60 -3.28 -2.61
CA ALA A 107 -16.16 -3.47 -3.99
C ALA A 107 -14.87 -2.69 -4.27
N ALA A 108 -14.79 -1.43 -3.84
CA ALA A 108 -13.59 -0.61 -3.96
C ALA A 108 -12.37 -1.29 -3.32
N ILE A 109 -12.51 -1.83 -2.09
CA ILE A 109 -11.42 -2.53 -1.41
C ILE A 109 -11.03 -3.82 -2.13
N VAL A 110 -12.00 -4.70 -2.41
CA VAL A 110 -11.72 -6.04 -2.96
C VAL A 110 -11.15 -5.99 -4.38
N GLN A 111 -11.60 -5.05 -5.21
CA GLN A 111 -11.21 -4.98 -6.62
C GLN A 111 -9.96 -4.13 -6.87
N GLN A 112 -9.53 -3.35 -5.88
CA GLN A 112 -8.38 -2.47 -6.02
C GLN A 112 -7.09 -3.26 -6.28
N LYS A 113 -6.41 -2.91 -7.37
CA LYS A 113 -5.07 -3.45 -7.68
C LYS A 113 -4.02 -2.64 -6.94
N VAL A 114 -3.07 -3.33 -6.31
CA VAL A 114 -1.94 -2.72 -5.58
C VAL A 114 -1.18 -1.72 -6.46
N ALA A 115 -0.87 -2.09 -7.71
CA ALA A 115 -0.17 -1.23 -8.67
C ALA A 115 -0.90 0.10 -8.97
N ASN A 116 -2.21 0.15 -8.74
CA ASN A 116 -3.06 1.32 -9.02
C ASN A 116 -3.42 2.11 -7.76
N LEU A 117 -2.91 1.76 -6.56
CA LEU A 117 -3.23 2.58 -5.38
C LEU A 117 -2.60 3.96 -5.56
N PHE A 118 -3.41 4.98 -5.30
CA PHE A 118 -2.96 6.36 -5.21
C PHE A 118 -2.40 6.61 -3.80
N VAL A 119 -1.27 7.29 -3.73
CA VAL A 119 -0.55 7.53 -2.47
C VAL A 119 -0.22 9.00 -2.35
N ASN A 120 -0.51 9.58 -1.19
CA ASN A 120 -0.07 10.93 -0.84
C ASN A 120 0.25 11.00 0.68
N TRP A 121 0.51 12.20 1.19
CA TRP A 121 0.84 12.43 2.60
C TRP A 121 -0.32 12.11 3.57
N GLN A 122 -1.56 11.96 3.09
CA GLN A 122 -2.72 11.59 3.90
C GLN A 122 -2.86 10.06 4.05
N GLY A 123 -2.16 9.28 3.22
CA GLY A 123 -2.23 7.83 3.23
C GLY A 123 -2.30 7.22 1.83
N VAL A 124 -2.88 6.03 1.79
CA VAL A 124 -3.10 5.25 0.58
C VAL A 124 -4.60 5.21 0.29
N MET A 125 -4.98 5.77 -0.85
CA MET A 125 -6.36 5.82 -1.30
C MET A 125 -6.73 4.55 -2.08
N VAL A 126 -7.92 4.03 -1.79
CA VAL A 126 -8.52 2.85 -2.42
C VAL A 126 -9.80 3.25 -3.16
N GLY A 127 -9.99 2.70 -4.34
CA GLY A 127 -11.05 3.09 -5.26
C GLY A 127 -10.85 4.52 -5.76
N ASN A 128 -11.95 5.26 -5.86
CA ASN A 128 -12.00 6.69 -6.16
C ASN A 128 -12.00 7.55 -4.88
N GLY A 129 -11.62 6.96 -3.74
CA GLY A 129 -11.62 7.61 -2.44
C GLY A 129 -12.56 6.98 -1.42
N GLU A 130 -13.21 5.87 -1.72
CA GLU A 130 -14.13 5.17 -0.81
C GLU A 130 -13.43 4.73 0.49
N ALA A 131 -12.15 4.38 0.44
CA ALA A 131 -11.39 3.99 1.61
C ALA A 131 -9.98 4.60 1.60
N TRP A 132 -9.48 4.87 2.80
CA TRP A 132 -8.13 5.37 3.04
C TRP A 132 -7.43 4.48 4.06
N LEU A 133 -6.22 4.04 3.72
CA LEU A 133 -5.33 3.33 4.63
C LEU A 133 -4.18 4.24 5.07
N SER A 134 -3.72 4.03 6.30
CA SER A 134 -2.56 4.73 6.85
C SER A 134 -1.74 3.77 7.73
N VAL A 135 -0.62 4.26 8.22
CA VAL A 135 0.12 3.65 9.33
C VAL A 135 -0.41 4.17 10.67
N SER A 136 -0.44 3.32 11.69
CA SER A 136 -0.83 3.71 13.05
C SER A 136 0.20 4.65 13.67
N ALA A 137 -0.27 5.78 14.20
CA ALA A 137 0.57 6.70 14.96
C ALA A 137 1.14 6.10 16.26
N LYS A 138 0.54 5.01 16.77
CA LYS A 138 0.97 4.33 18.00
C LYS A 138 1.89 3.14 17.74
N ASP A 139 1.79 2.55 16.54
CA ASP A 139 2.53 1.35 16.16
C ASP A 139 2.86 1.42 14.66
N PRO A 140 4.08 1.85 14.29
CA PRO A 140 4.50 2.00 12.88
C PRO A 140 4.46 0.71 12.05
N LYS A 141 4.26 -0.45 12.68
CA LYS A 141 4.10 -1.75 12.00
C LYS A 141 2.65 -2.13 11.75
N ARG A 142 1.71 -1.30 12.22
CA ARG A 142 0.27 -1.53 12.04
C ARG A 142 -0.27 -0.63 10.93
N TYR A 143 -0.79 -1.25 9.88
CA TYR A 143 -1.45 -0.58 8.75
C TYR A 143 -2.95 -0.87 8.79
N GLY A 144 -3.77 0.08 8.35
CA GLY A 144 -5.20 -0.14 8.40
C GLY A 144 -6.05 1.01 7.90
N LEU A 145 -7.36 0.78 7.87
CA LEU A 145 -8.39 1.76 7.51
C LEU A 145 -8.39 2.92 8.50
N SER A 146 -8.14 4.13 8.00
CA SER A 146 -8.16 5.38 8.76
C SER A 146 -9.35 6.26 8.38
N ALA A 147 -9.90 6.08 7.18
CA ALA A 147 -11.18 6.67 6.79
C ALA A 147 -11.97 5.87 5.75
N ILE A 148 -13.28 6.04 5.80
CA ILE A 148 -14.25 5.58 4.79
C ILE A 148 -15.05 6.78 4.30
N ASN A 149 -15.29 6.85 2.99
CA ASN A 149 -16.20 7.81 2.40
C ASN A 149 -17.38 7.06 1.80
N LEU A 150 -18.56 7.24 2.41
CA LEU A 150 -19.82 6.75 1.86
C LEU A 150 -20.15 7.66 0.68
N GLY A 151 -20.39 7.06 -0.49
CA GLY A 151 -20.69 7.78 -1.72
C GLY A 151 -21.82 8.79 -1.56
N ILE A 152 -22.00 9.63 -2.58
CA ILE A 152 -23.05 10.66 -2.58
C ILE A 152 -24.43 10.08 -2.98
N GLU A 153 -24.47 8.81 -3.37
CA GLU A 153 -25.67 8.15 -3.87
C GLU A 153 -26.39 7.40 -2.74
N LYS A 154 -27.72 7.52 -2.74
CA LYS A 154 -28.65 6.78 -1.89
C LYS A 154 -28.95 5.42 -2.49
#